data_AF-A0A0S8HC70-F1
#
_entry.id   AF-A0A0S8HC70-F1
#
_cell.length_a   1.000
_cell.length_b   1.000
_cell.length_c   1.000
_cell.angle_alpha   90.00
_cell.angle_beta   90.00
_cell.angle_gamma   90.00
#
_symmetry.space_group_name_H-M   'P 1'
#
loop_
_entity.id
_entity.type
_entity.pdbx_description
1 polymer ?
#
loop_
_entity_poly.entity_id
_entity_poly.type
_entity_poly.pdbx_seq_one_letter_code
_entity_poly.pdbx_strand_id
1 'polypeptide(L)' 'MATKKTTSAASKTKKAAAAGTKAGVKKVTASKTAPTEEQIRRKAEEIYHERIARGEHGTAEDDWHKAEKLLKGSKK' A
#
# COMPACT_ATOMS: atom_id res chain seq x y z
N MET A 1 19.00 45.82 31.56
CA MET A 1 19.47 45.25 30.28
C MET A 1 18.23 44.84 29.49
N ALA A 2 18.10 45.35 28.27
CA ALA A 2 16.85 45.47 27.53
C ALA A 2 16.25 44.14 27.04
N THR A 3 14.93 44.01 27.13
CA THR A 3 14.09 43.02 26.45
C THR A 3 14.01 43.35 24.96
N LYS A 4 14.49 42.46 24.08
CA LYS A 4 14.40 42.64 22.63
C LYS A 4 13.12 42.00 22.09
N LYS A 5 12.19 42.83 21.62
CA LYS A 5 11.10 42.45 20.71
C LYS A 5 11.64 42.34 19.28
N THR A 6 11.21 41.33 18.53
CA THR A 6 11.05 41.42 17.06
C THR A 6 10.05 40.37 16.57
N THR A 7 8.91 40.87 16.09
CA THR A 7 7.89 40.25 15.25
C THR A 7 8.33 40.22 13.77
N SER A 8 8.04 39.14 13.03
CA SER A 8 7.63 39.11 11.60
C SER A 8 7.66 37.65 11.11
N ALA A 9 6.52 36.96 11.01
CA ALA A 9 5.64 36.91 9.82
C ALA A 9 6.29 36.25 8.58
N ALA A 10 6.27 34.92 8.53
CA ALA A 10 6.23 34.09 7.32
C ALA A 10 5.69 32.72 7.75
N SER A 11 4.51 32.25 7.36
CA SER A 11 4.18 31.99 5.97
C SER A 11 2.69 31.58 5.84
N LYS A 12 1.99 32.33 5.00
CA LYS A 12 0.99 31.90 4.01
C LYS A 12 -0.09 30.87 4.42
N THR A 13 -1.24 31.43 4.81
CA THR A 13 -2.58 31.16 4.28
C THR A 13 -2.82 29.93 3.37
N LYS A 14 -3.75 29.10 3.85
CA LYS A 14 -4.79 28.32 3.13
C LYS A 14 -5.03 28.71 1.67
N LYS A 15 -5.01 27.72 0.77
CA LYS A 15 -5.95 27.53 -0.36
C LYS A 15 -5.75 26.11 -0.92
N ALA A 16 -6.64 25.19 -0.57
CA ALA A 16 -7.72 24.67 -1.41
C ALA A 16 -7.25 23.82 -2.60
N ALA A 17 -7.66 22.56 -2.62
CA ALA A 17 -8.59 22.06 -3.63
C ALA A 17 -8.79 20.55 -3.41
N ALA A 18 -10.06 20.16 -3.39
CA ALA A 18 -10.45 18.79 -3.56
C ALA A 18 -9.94 18.27 -4.92
N ALA A 19 -9.19 17.18 -4.88
CA ALA A 19 -9.09 16.20 -5.96
C ALA A 19 -8.79 14.89 -5.22
N GLY A 20 -9.78 14.04 -4.96
CA GLY A 20 -10.52 13.45 -6.05
C GLY A 20 -9.63 12.49 -6.84
N THR A 21 -8.86 11.64 -6.16
CA THR A 21 -8.44 10.38 -6.76
C THR A 21 -8.79 9.31 -5.76
N LYS A 22 -10.06 8.86 -5.81
CA LYS A 22 -10.39 7.47 -5.51
C LYS A 22 -9.30 6.68 -6.21
N ALA A 23 -8.37 6.11 -5.44
CA ALA A 23 -7.32 5.28 -5.98
C ALA A 23 -8.04 4.32 -6.91
N GLY A 24 -7.84 4.55 -8.21
CA GLY A 24 -8.62 3.87 -9.22
C GLY A 24 -8.44 2.41 -8.94
N VAL A 25 -9.50 1.78 -8.46
CA VAL A 25 -9.64 0.33 -8.52
C VAL A 25 -9.68 0.09 -10.01
N LYS A 26 -8.49 0.01 -10.62
CA LYS A 26 -8.28 -0.55 -11.93
C LYS A 26 -8.79 -1.95 -11.74
N LYS A 27 -10.08 -2.12 -12.05
CA LYS A 27 -10.72 -3.41 -12.21
C LYS A 27 -9.99 -3.98 -13.42
N VAL A 28 -8.86 -4.62 -13.15
CA VAL A 28 -8.10 -5.37 -14.15
C VAL A 28 -9.10 -6.41 -14.60
N THR A 29 -9.67 -6.15 -15.78
CA THR A 29 -10.42 -7.14 -16.52
C THR A 29 -9.53 -8.36 -16.57
N ALA A 30 -9.97 -9.43 -15.91
CA ALA A 30 -9.29 -10.71 -15.84
C ALA A 30 -9.25 -11.32 -17.25
N SER A 31 -8.38 -10.79 -18.10
CA SER A 31 -7.81 -11.55 -19.19
C SER A 31 -7.07 -12.72 -18.54
N LYS A 32 -7.21 -13.90 -19.15
CA LYS A 32 -6.77 -15.22 -18.68
C LYS A 32 -5.23 -15.34 -18.53
N THR A 33 -4.52 -14.26 -18.30
CA THR A 33 -3.08 -14.18 -18.15
C THR A 33 -2.66 -14.71 -16.78
N ALA A 34 -1.49 -15.34 -16.71
CA ALA A 34 -0.88 -15.73 -15.44
C ALA A 34 -0.79 -14.51 -14.51
N PRO A 35 -0.87 -14.70 -13.18
CA PRO A 35 -0.67 -13.61 -12.25
C PRO A 35 0.70 -12.98 -12.49
N THR A 36 0.73 -11.64 -12.58
CA THR A 36 2.00 -10.93 -12.76
C THR A 36 2.79 -10.97 -11.46
N GLU A 37 4.12 -10.87 -11.57
CA GLU A 37 5.01 -10.85 -10.41
C GLU A 37 4.63 -9.74 -9.41
N GLU A 38 4.24 -8.56 -9.89
CA GLU A 38 3.74 -7.48 -9.04
C GLU A 38 2.47 -7.86 -8.26
N GLN A 39 1.58 -8.67 -8.85
CA GLN A 39 0.39 -9.15 -8.15
C GLN A 39 0.76 -10.14 -7.06
N ILE A 40 1.68 -11.06 -7.35
CA ILE A 40 2.20 -12.03 -6.38
C ILE A 40 2.88 -11.30 -5.23
N ARG A 41 3.72 -10.32 -5.52
CA ARG A 41 4.40 -9.49 -4.51
C ARG A 41 3.42 -8.79 -3.58
N ARG A 42 2.43 -8.08 -4.13
CA ARG A 42 1.41 -7.39 -3.30
C ARG A 42 0.66 -8.36 -2.41
N LYS A 43 0.33 -9.55 -2.93
CA LYS A 43 -0.38 -10.57 -2.17
C LYS A 43 0.52 -11.21 -1.10
N ALA A 44 1.81 -11.41 -1.38
CA ALA A 44 2.78 -11.89 -0.40
C ALA A 44 2.99 -10.89 0.74
N GLU A 45 3.06 -9.59 0.43
CA GLU A 45 3.13 -8.52 1.43
C GLU A 45 1.89 -8.48 2.34
N GLU A 46 0.70 -8.72 1.77
CA GLU A 46 -0.54 -8.86 2.55
C GLU A 46 -0.48 -10.05 3.51
N ILE A 47 -0.04 -11.22 3.02
CA ILE A 47 0.12 -12.43 3.83
C ILE A 47 1.16 -12.23 4.93
N TYR A 48 2.27 -11.55 4.62
CA TYR A 48 3.29 -11.19 5.60
C TYR A 48 2.69 -10.36 6.75
N HIS A 49 1.96 -9.28 6.42
CA HIS A 49 1.33 -8.46 7.44
C HIS A 49 0.29 -9.22 8.26
N GLU A 50 -0.52 -10.07 7.62
CA GLU A 50 -1.48 -10.94 8.33
C GLU A 50 -0.75 -11.89 9.29
N ARG A 51 0.36 -12.49 8.85
CA ARG A 51 1.16 -13.40 9.66
C ARG A 51 1.76 -12.69 10.87
N ILE A 52 2.34 -11.50 10.67
CA ILE A 52 2.87 -10.67 11.74
C ILE A 52 1.76 -10.25 12.71
N ALA A 53 0.58 -9.87 12.20
CA ALA A 53 -0.56 -9.49 13.04
C ALA A 53 -1.09 -10.67 13.89
N ARG A 54 -1.00 -11.90 13.38
CA ARG A 54 -1.37 -13.12 14.12
C ARG A 54 -0.26 -13.63 15.05
N GLY A 55 0.94 -13.09 14.96
CA GLY A 55 2.11 -13.60 15.69
C GLY A 55 2.57 -14.97 15.20
N GLU A 56 2.26 -15.34 13.96
CA GLU A 56 2.66 -16.61 13.37
C GLU A 56 4.10 -16.54 12.83
N HIS A 57 4.81 -17.66 12.89
CA HIS A 57 6.14 -17.78 12.29
C HIS A 57 6.04 -18.19 10.82
N GLY A 58 6.89 -17.60 9.98
CA GLY A 58 6.98 -17.93 8.56
C GLY A 58 8.08 -17.12 7.87
N THR A 59 8.36 -17.46 6.61
CA THR A 59 9.34 -16.77 5.78
C THR A 59 8.67 -16.02 4.64
N ALA A 60 9.37 -15.03 4.09
CA ALA A 60 8.88 -14.30 2.91
C ALA A 60 8.68 -15.22 1.70
N GLU A 61 9.47 -16.30 1.59
CA GLU A 61 9.33 -17.31 0.54
C GLU A 61 8.02 -18.11 0.69
N ASP A 62 7.66 -18.47 1.92
CA ASP A 62 6.40 -19.15 2.21
C ASP A 62 5.19 -18.26 1.87
N ASP A 63 5.25 -16.97 2.23
CA ASP A 63 4.22 -15.99 1.87
C ASP A 63 4.12 -15.81 0.35
N TRP A 64 5.27 -15.82 -0.35
CA TRP A 64 5.34 -15.73 -1.81
C TRP A 64 4.70 -16.93 -2.49
N HIS A 65 5.05 -18.15 -2.06
CA HIS A 65 4.46 -19.37 -2.62
C HIS A 65 2.95 -19.46 -2.33
N LYS A 66 2.51 -19.04 -1.13
CA LYS A 66 1.09 -18.91 -0.80
C LYS A 66 0.39 -17.91 -1.71
N ALA A 67 0.97 -16.73 -1.93
CA ALA A 67 0.46 -15.72 -2.83
C ALA A 67 0.32 -16.23 -4.27
N GLU A 68 1.37 -16.88 -4.79
CA GLU A 68 1.37 -17.46 -6.13
C GLU A 68 0.28 -18.53 -6.27
N LYS A 69 0.17 -19.43 -5.29
CA LYS A 69 -0.85 -20.49 -5.27
C LYS A 69 -2.27 -19.91 -5.20
N LEU A 70 -2.49 -18.88 -4.38
CA LEU A 70 -3.79 -18.21 -4.26
C LEU A 70 -4.18 -17.51 -5.57
N LEU A 71 -3.27 -16.80 -6.21
CA LEU A 71 -3.55 -16.08 -7.45
C LEU A 71 -3.73 -17.03 -8.65
N LYS A 72 -2.97 -18.13 -8.68
CA LYS A 72 -3.10 -19.18 -9.71
C LYS A 72 -4.36 -20.04 -9.52
N GLY A 73 -4.72 -20.30 -8.26
CA GLY A 73 -5.86 -21.16 -7.87
C GLY A 73 -7.21 -20.45 -7.76
N SER A 74 -7.25 -19.12 -7.60
CA SER A 74 -8.50 -18.33 -7.55
C SER A 74 -9.17 -18.14 -8.91
N LYS A 75 -8.73 -18.89 -9.93
CA LYS A 75 -9.30 -18.91 -11.28
C LYS A 75 -10.35 -20.03 -11.36
N LYS A 76 -11.50 -19.84 -10.72
CA LYS A 76 -12.69 -20.68 -10.97
C LYS A 76 -13.95 -19.85 -10.93
#